data_AF-A0A484IC57-F1
#
_entry.id   AF-A0A484IC57-F1
#
_cell.length_a   1.000
_cell.length_b   1.000
_cell.length_c   1.000
_cell.angle_alpha   90.00
_cell.angle_beta   90.00
_cell.angle_gamma   90.00
#
_symmetry.space_group_name_H-M   'P 1'
#
loop_
_entity.id
_entity.type
_entity.pdbx_description
1 polymer ?
#
loop_
_entity_poly.entity_id
_entity_poly.type
_entity_poly.pdbx_seq_one_letter_code
_entity_poly.pdbx_strand_id
1 'polypeptide(L)' 'MSAREVVDELDDHLVLFGKNAADVDYDSIGPCPFCNSRIDEFGFCACGGNLGVD' A
#
# COMPACT_ATOMS: atom_id res chain seq x y z
N MET A 1 24.00 11.75 5.94
CA MET A 1 22.74 11.01 6.08
C MET A 1 22.07 11.49 7.35
N SER A 2 20.96 12.19 7.19
CA SER A 2 20.06 12.64 8.24
C SER A 2 19.27 11.46 8.78
N ALA A 3 18.84 11.53 10.04
CA ALA A 3 18.00 10.49 10.64
C ALA A 3 16.69 10.24 9.86
N ARG A 4 16.18 11.25 9.13
CA ARG A 4 15.02 11.09 8.24
C ARG A 4 15.35 10.26 7.00
N GLU A 5 16.50 10.51 6.37
CA GLU A 5 16.93 9.76 5.17
C GLU A 5 17.10 8.26 5.50
N VAL A 6 17.61 7.94 6.70
CA VAL A 6 17.73 6.54 7.16
C VAL A 6 16.36 5.90 7.42
N VAL A 7 15.36 6.67 7.86
CA VAL A 7 13.99 6.16 8.05
C VAL A 7 13.32 5.90 6.71
N ASP A 8 13.49 6.80 5.74
CA ASP A 8 12.91 6.68 4.40
C ASP A 8 13.51 5.47 3.63
N GLU A 9 14.80 5.18 3.81
CA GLU A 9 15.45 3.99 3.22
C GLU A 9 15.01 2.66 3.87
N LEU A 10 14.46 2.72 5.10
CA LEU A 10 13.94 1.55 5.83
C LEU A 10 12.42 1.38 5.66
N ASP A 11 11.73 2.35 5.07
CA ASP A 11 10.33 2.22 4.72
C ASP A 11 10.20 1.44 3.41
N ASP A 12 10.10 0.12 3.55
CA ASP A 12 9.91 -0.80 2.42
C ASP A 12 8.74 -0.39 1.51
N HIS A 13 7.68 0.20 2.08
CA HIS A 13 6.53 0.63 1.31
C HIS A 13 6.86 1.88 0.47
N LEU A 14 7.56 2.86 1.05
CA LEU A 14 8.05 4.02 0.33
C LEU A 14 9.04 3.63 -0.78
N VAL A 15 9.95 2.70 -0.51
CA VAL A 15 10.94 2.22 -1.49
C VAL A 15 10.28 1.48 -2.66
N LEU A 16 9.30 0.63 -2.38
CA LEU A 16 8.65 -0.20 -3.41
C LEU A 16 7.59 0.56 -4.23
N PHE A 17 6.82 1.42 -3.58
CA PHE A 17 5.62 2.06 -4.17
C PHE A 17 5.74 3.58 -4.33
N GLY A 18 6.82 4.19 -3.83
CA GLY A 18 7.05 5.64 -3.94
C GLY A 18 6.16 6.49 -3.02
N LYS A 19 5.39 5.87 -2.11
CA LYS A 19 4.56 6.51 -1.09
C LYS A 19 4.65 5.74 0.22
N ASN A 20 4.51 6.42 1.36
CA ASN A 20 4.38 5.74 2.65
C ASN A 20 3.03 5.01 2.71
N ALA A 21 2.97 3.89 3.43
CA ALA A 21 1.73 3.14 3.62
C ALA A 21 0.58 3.99 4.21
N ALA A 22 0.92 5.01 5.02
CA ALA A 22 -0.08 5.90 5.62
C ALA A 22 -0.68 6.91 4.61
N ASP A 23 0.02 7.19 3.52
CA ASP A 23 -0.40 8.14 2.47
C ASP A 23 -1.15 7.44 1.32
N VAL A 24 -1.28 6.11 1.39
CA VAL A 24 -2.03 5.30 0.42
C VAL A 24 -3.53 5.49 0.62
N ASP A 25 -4.26 5.67 -0.47
CA ASP A 25 -5.71 5.67 -0.46
C ASP A 25 -6.26 4.23 -0.44
N TYR A 26 -6.93 3.88 0.65
CA TYR A 26 -7.57 2.57 0.87
C TYR A 26 -9.11 2.62 0.76
N ASP A 27 -9.68 3.80 0.55
CA ASP A 27 -11.13 4.02 0.63
C ASP A 27 -11.76 4.19 -0.76
N SER A 28 -10.97 4.48 -1.80
CA SER A 28 -11.47 4.69 -3.18
C SER A 28 -12.03 3.44 -3.87
N ILE A 29 -11.49 2.24 -3.64
CA ILE A 29 -11.93 1.00 -4.32
C ILE A 29 -13.02 0.26 -3.51
N GLY A 30 -12.99 0.38 -2.19
CA GLY A 30 -13.88 -0.35 -1.28
C GLY A 30 -13.30 -1.67 -0.76
N PRO A 31 -14.10 -2.47 -0.03
CA PRO A 31 -13.64 -3.69 0.61
C PRO A 31 -13.47 -4.85 -0.38
N CYS A 32 -12.44 -5.67 -0.16
CA CYS A 32 -12.20 -6.91 -0.86
C CYS A 32 -13.36 -7.90 -0.65
N PRO A 33 -13.92 -8.50 -1.71
CA PRO A 33 -15.07 -9.40 -1.59
C PRO A 33 -14.74 -10.73 -0.89
N PHE A 34 -13.45 -11.08 -0.78
CA PHE A 34 -13.02 -12.36 -0.19
C PHE A 34 -12.70 -12.27 1.31
N CYS A 35 -12.02 -11.21 1.73
CA CYS A 35 -11.57 -11.04 3.12
C CYS A 35 -12.11 -9.78 3.79
N ASN A 36 -12.93 -8.99 3.09
CA ASN A 36 -13.53 -7.75 3.56
C ASN A 36 -12.52 -6.69 4.08
N SER A 37 -11.24 -6.84 3.75
CA SER A 37 -10.21 -5.85 4.02
C SER A 37 -10.20 -4.76 2.96
N ARG A 38 -9.72 -3.57 3.28
CA ARG A 38 -9.61 -2.48 2.30
C ARG A 38 -8.60 -2.82 1.20
N ILE A 39 -8.89 -2.35 0.00
CA ILE A 39 -8.03 -2.46 -1.18
C ILE A 39 -7.36 -1.10 -1.37
N ASP A 40 -6.04 -1.08 -1.57
CA ASP A 40 -5.32 0.16 -1.88
C ASP A 40 -5.58 0.65 -3.30
N GLU A 41 -5.18 1.89 -3.57
CA GLU A 41 -5.23 2.52 -4.90
C GLU A 41 -4.47 1.76 -5.99
N PHE A 42 -3.56 0.85 -5.62
CA PHE A 42 -2.83 0.00 -6.55
C PHE A 42 -3.55 -1.34 -6.85
N GLY A 43 -4.72 -1.56 -6.24
CA GLY A 43 -5.53 -2.77 -6.41
C GLY A 43 -5.09 -3.94 -5.54
N PHE A 44 -4.17 -3.74 -4.60
CA PHE A 44 -3.72 -4.78 -3.69
C PHE A 44 -4.57 -4.82 -2.42
N CYS A 45 -4.79 -6.04 -1.95
CA CYS A 45 -5.44 -6.31 -0.69
C CYS A 45 -4.48 -6.98 0.28
N ALA A 46 -4.61 -6.66 1.57
CA ALA A 46 -3.83 -7.24 2.67
C ALA A 46 -3.86 -8.78 2.73
N CYS A 47 -4.84 -9.44 2.11
CA CYS A 47 -4.85 -10.90 1.98
C CYS A 47 -3.88 -11.43 0.91
N GLY A 48 -3.05 -10.58 0.31
CA GLY A 48 -2.15 -10.92 -0.79
C GLY A 48 -2.85 -11.03 -2.16
N GLY A 49 -4.14 -10.69 -2.20
CA GLY A 49 -4.90 -10.65 -3.45
C GLY A 49 -4.56 -9.38 -4.21
N ASN A 50 -3.99 -9.53 -5.40
CA ASN A 50 -3.96 -8.45 -6.38
C ASN A 50 -5.28 -8.52 -7.16
N LEU A 51 -6.17 -7.57 -6.90
CA LEU A 51 -7.42 -7.41 -7.64
C LEU A 51 -7.22 -6.58 -8.92
N GLY A 52 -5.95 -6.30 -9.26
CA GLY A 52 -5.50 -5.76 -10.53
C GLY A 52 -6.13 -6.50 -11.70
N VAL A 53 -7.03 -5.79 -12.36
CA VAL A 53 -7.47 -6.04 -13.73
C VAL A 53 -6.25 -6.21 -14.63
N ASP A 54 -6.32 -7.18 -15.56
CA ASP A 54 -5.27 -7.56 -16.53
C ASP A 54 -4.53 -6.38 -17.18
#